data_AF-A0A4U9D231-F1
#
_entry.id   AF-A0A4U9D231-F1
#
_cell.length_a   1.000
_cell.length_b   1.000
_cell.length_c   1.000
_cell.angle_alpha   90.00
_cell.angle_beta   90.00
_cell.angle_gamma   90.00
#
_symmetry.space_group_name_H-M   'P 1'
#
loop_
_entity.id
_entity.type
_entity.pdbx_description
1 polymer ?
#
loop_
_entity_poly.entity_id
_entity_poly.type
_entity_poly.pdbx_seq_one_letter_code
_entity_poly.pdbx_strand_id
1 'polypeptide(L)' 'MLAEDPPVIFLGYREILSASSARVSGFKPDIYNGLTGSLPDVKIAR' A
#
# COMPACT_ATOMS: atom_id res chain seq x y z
N MET A 1 -16.18 -20.57 1.20
CA MET A 1 -15.77 -21.60 2.17
C MET A 1 -14.37 -21.24 2.63
N LEU A 2 -14.23 -20.88 3.91
CA LEU A 2 -12.95 -20.60 4.61
C LEU A 2 -12.84 -21.50 5.85
N ALA A 3 -13.71 -22.52 5.94
CA ALA A 3 -14.00 -23.28 7.15
C ALA A 3 -13.27 -24.63 7.22
N GLU A 4 -12.58 -25.03 6.14
CA GLU A 4 -11.76 -26.24 6.07
C GLU A 4 -10.26 -25.95 6.16
N ASP A 5 -9.87 -24.67 6.18
CA ASP A 5 -8.46 -24.28 6.33
C ASP A 5 -8.02 -24.49 7.80
N PRO A 6 -6.80 -25.00 8.04
CA PRO A 6 -6.28 -25.16 9.38
C PRO A 6 -6.32 -23.83 10.14
N PRO A 7 -6.49 -23.84 11.48
CA PRO A 7 -6.62 -22.60 12.25
C PRO A 7 -5.39 -21.72 12.04
N VAL A 8 -5.61 -20.55 11.42
CA VAL A 8 -4.56 -19.57 11.18
C VAL A 8 -4.42 -18.65 12.38
N ILE A 9 -3.17 -18.44 12.82
CA ILE A 9 -2.85 -17.39 13.78
C ILE A 9 -2.39 -16.19 12.95
N PHE A 10 -3.19 -15.11 12.96
CA PHE A 10 -2.83 -13.86 12.30
C PHE A 10 -1.75 -13.13 13.11
N LEU A 11 -0.48 -13.35 12.76
CA LEU A 11 0.67 -12.75 13.43
C LEU A 11 1.04 -11.35 12.92
N GLY A 12 0.43 -10.91 11.81
CA GLY A 12 0.89 -9.73 11.09
C GLY A 12 -0.23 -8.76 10.78
N TYR A 13 -0.46 -7.78 11.66
CA TYR A 13 -1.07 -6.52 11.27
C TYR A 13 0.05 -5.59 10.82
N ARG A 14 0.14 -5.31 9.51
CA ARG A 14 1.20 -4.46 8.94
C ARG A 14 0.70 -3.04 8.81
N GLU A 15 1.25 -2.15 9.63
CA GLU A 15 1.18 -0.72 9.36
C GLU A 15 2.25 -0.36 8.32
N ILE A 16 1.83 0.33 7.26
CA ILE A 16 2.76 0.82 6.24
C ILE A 16 3.18 2.23 6.61
N LEU A 17 4.44 2.38 7.02
CA LEU A 17 5.08 3.68 7.09
C LEU A 17 5.35 4.16 5.66
N SER A 18 4.75 5.28 5.28
CA SER A 18 4.94 5.89 3.95
C SER A 18 5.52 7.29 4.09
N ALA A 19 6.42 7.63 3.17
CA ALA A 19 7.00 8.96 3.05
C ALA A 19 7.14 9.29 1.57
N SER A 20 6.82 10.52 1.20
CA SER A 20 6.99 11.02 -0.16
C SER A 20 7.71 12.35 -0.17
N SER A 21 8.47 12.61 -1.23
CA SER A 21 9.12 13.90 -1.42
C SER A 21 8.08 14.99 -1.65
N ALA A 22 8.26 16.17 -1.07
CA ALA A 22 7.44 17.35 -1.37
C ALA A 22 7.52 17.78 -2.85
N ARG A 23 8.54 17.33 -3.59
CA ARG A 23 8.69 17.55 -5.03
C ARG A 23 7.84 16.62 -5.90
N VAL A 24 7.03 15.74 -5.30
CA VAL A 24 6.23 14.75 -6.03
C VAL A 24 4.77 14.85 -5.57
N SER A 25 3.85 14.83 -6.54
CA SER A 25 2.41 14.82 -6.31
C SER A 25 1.77 13.59 -6.96
N GLY A 26 0.53 13.29 -6.59
CA GLY A 26 -0.21 12.12 -7.12
C GLY A 26 0.15 10.79 -6.48
N PHE A 27 1.13 10.75 -5.57
CA PHE A 27 1.45 9.56 -4.79
C PHE A 27 0.38 9.28 -3.73
N LYS A 28 -0.23 8.10 -3.79
CA LYS A 28 -1.21 7.59 -2.82
C LYS A 28 -0.74 6.22 -2.29
N PRO A 29 -0.38 6.11 -0.99
CA PRO A 29 -0.09 4.83 -0.39
C PRO A 29 -1.31 3.91 -0.48
N ASP A 30 -1.15 2.73 -1.08
CA ASP A 30 -2.19 1.70 -1.14
C ASP A 30 -1.66 0.41 -0.47
N ILE A 31 -2.37 -0.08 0.54
CA ILE A 31 -1.98 -1.28 1.29
C ILE A 31 -2.17 -2.57 0.48
N TYR A 32 -3.01 -2.55 -0.55
CA TYR A 32 -3.32 -3.71 -1.39
C TYR A 32 -2.47 -3.72 -2.66
N ASN A 33 -2.26 -2.55 -3.29
CA ASN A 33 -1.53 -2.44 -4.56
C ASN A 33 -0.12 -1.82 -4.41
N GLY A 34 0.27 -1.44 -3.20
CA GLY A 34 1.56 -0.81 -2.92
C GLY A 34 1.69 0.55 -3.63
N LEU A 35 2.82 0.75 -4.32
CA LEU A 35 3.07 1.98 -5.08
C LEU A 35 2.50 1.90 -6.52
N THR A 36 2.18 0.70 -7.00
CA THR A 36 1.89 0.45 -8.43
C THR A 36 0.64 1.17 -8.90
N GLY A 37 -0.38 1.23 -8.04
CA GLY A 37 -1.63 1.96 -8.31
C GLY A 37 -1.44 3.48 -8.44
N SER A 38 -0.35 4.03 -7.90
CA SER A 38 -0.05 5.46 -8.01
C SER A 38 0.80 5.83 -9.22
N LEU A 39 1.54 4.88 -9.81
CA LEU A 39 2.54 5.19 -10.85
C LEU A 39 2.01 6.02 -12.03
N PRO A 40 0.79 5.79 -12.56
CA PRO A 40 0.27 6.59 -13.67
C PRO A 40 0.02 8.06 -13.31
N ASP A 41 -0.28 8.34 -12.04
CA ASP A 41 -0.69 9.65 -11.55
C ASP A 41 0.47 10.43 -10.90
N VAL A 42 1.58 9.75 -10.59
CA VAL A 42 2.76 10.35 -9.97
C VAL A 42 3.44 11.32 -10.92
N LYS A 43 3.62 12.57 -10.45
CA LYS A 43 4.22 13.66 -11.23
C LYS A 43 5.17 14.48 -10.36
N ILE A 44 6.08 15.20 -11.01
CA ILE A 44 6.88 16.22 -10.32
C ILE A 44 5.92 17.36 -9.94
N ALA A 45 5.85 17.66 -8.64
CA ALA A 45 5.14 18.82 -8.12
C ALA A 45 5.87 20.07 -8.62
N ARG A 46 5.14 20.91 -9.34
CA ARG A 46 5.65 22.14 -9.97
C ARG A 46 5.47 23.33 -9.04
#